data_AF-A0A453GZN0-F1
#
_entry.id   AF-A0A453GZN0-F1
#
_cell.length_a   1.000
_cell.length_b   1.000
_cell.length_c   1.000
_cell.angle_alpha   90.00
_cell.angle_beta   90.00
_cell.angle_gamma   90.00
#
_symmetry.space_group_name_H-M   'P 1'
#
loop_
_entity.id
_entity.type
_entity.pdbx_description
1 polymer ?
#
loop_
_entity_poly.entity_id
_entity_poly.type
_entity_poly.pdbx_seq_one_letter_code
_entity_poly.pdbx_strand_id
1 'polypeptide(L)'
;MRSFRVEFDEYFEDGIISEIEVGLGACGELRYPSYAANHGWKYPGIGEFQCYDRYLQKNLRRAAEARGHAMWAKSPDNAGHYNSEPNNTGFFCDGGDYDSYYGRFFLNWYAQVLLDHADRVLMLARLAFEGSAIAVKVSGIHWWYKTASHAAELTAGFYNPCNRDGYAPIAQVLKKHGAALNFTCVELRTMDQHEVYPEALADPEGLVWQGAERCVGCRDTSGQRERAAMLRQGRLQQDTGERQAAERPRWAALVRVHLPEALQHPLRGTQPP
;
A
#
# COMPACT_ATOMS: atom_id res chain seq x y z
N MET A 1 20.44 10.18 7.30
CA MET A 1 20.96 9.58 6.04
C MET A 1 22.46 9.84 5.89
N ARG A 2 22.93 11.05 5.56
CA ARG A 2 24.39 11.32 5.39
C ARG A 2 25.24 10.95 6.61
N SER A 3 24.83 11.36 7.82
CA SER A 3 25.54 10.98 9.05
C SER A 3 25.64 9.47 9.22
N PHE A 4 24.59 8.72 8.88
CA PHE A 4 24.59 7.26 8.94
C PHE A 4 25.54 6.67 7.89
N ARG A 5 25.51 7.19 6.64
CA ARG A 5 26.44 6.76 5.59
C ARG A 5 27.90 6.95 6.03
N VAL A 6 28.23 8.09 6.63
CA VAL A 6 29.61 8.41 7.04
C VAL A 6 30.03 7.58 8.26
N GLU A 7 29.18 7.51 9.29
CA GLU A 7 29.52 6.79 10.54
C GLU A 7 29.73 5.29 10.30
N PHE A 8 28.96 4.69 9.39
CA PHE A 8 28.97 3.25 9.14
C PHE A 8 29.65 2.88 7.81
N ASP A 9 30.52 3.73 7.26
CA ASP A 9 31.16 3.55 5.94
C ASP A 9 31.83 2.18 5.78
N GLU A 10 32.59 1.75 6.80
CA GLU A 10 33.25 0.44 6.82
C GLU A 10 32.26 -0.72 6.59
N TYR A 11 31.06 -0.66 7.15
CA TYR A 11 30.04 -1.70 6.98
C TYR A 11 29.41 -1.71 5.58
N PHE A 12 29.42 -0.57 4.88
CA PHE A 12 29.00 -0.52 3.48
C PHE A 12 30.10 -1.08 2.57
N GLU A 13 31.37 -0.75 2.82
CA GLU A 13 32.52 -1.26 2.06
C GLU A 13 32.68 -2.77 2.20
N ASP A 14 32.51 -3.30 3.42
CA ASP A 14 32.55 -4.73 3.74
C ASP A 14 31.30 -5.49 3.25
N GLY A 15 30.30 -4.78 2.71
CA GLY A 15 29.04 -5.38 2.23
C GLY A 15 28.12 -5.91 3.34
N ILE A 16 28.40 -5.57 4.60
CA ILE A 16 27.57 -5.94 5.76
C ILE A 16 26.22 -5.22 5.68
N ILE A 17 26.22 -3.93 5.35
CA ILE A 17 25.01 -3.17 5.02
C ILE A 17 24.81 -3.24 3.50
N SER A 18 23.94 -4.14 3.08
CA SER A 18 23.65 -4.41 1.66
C SER A 18 22.48 -3.59 1.09
N GLU A 19 21.57 -3.11 1.95
CA GLU A 19 20.38 -2.35 1.55
C GLU A 19 19.92 -1.38 2.65
N ILE A 20 19.35 -0.25 2.23
CA ILE A 20 18.72 0.75 3.11
C ILE A 20 17.23 0.84 2.82
N GLU A 21 16.39 0.46 3.77
CA GLU A 21 14.96 0.74 3.69
C GLU A 21 14.69 2.19 4.13
N VAL A 22 14.16 3.01 3.21
CA VAL A 22 13.88 4.43 3.45
C VAL A 22 12.45 4.58 3.94
N GLY A 23 12.28 4.96 5.21
CA GLY A 23 10.96 5.20 5.80
C GLY A 23 10.27 6.43 5.21
N LEU A 24 9.04 6.26 4.71
CA LEU A 24 8.25 7.32 4.05
C LEU A 24 6.95 7.69 4.79
N GLY A 25 6.74 7.18 6.00
CA GLY A 25 5.52 7.43 6.76
C GLY A 25 5.42 6.60 8.03
N ALA A 26 4.20 6.48 8.56
CA ALA A 26 3.92 5.67 9.74
C ALA A 26 4.35 4.21 9.51
N CYS A 27 5.00 3.60 10.51
CA CYS A 27 5.61 2.27 10.40
C CYS A 27 6.68 2.13 9.29
N GLY A 28 7.25 3.24 8.83
CA GLY A 28 8.20 3.29 7.71
C GLY A 28 7.57 3.16 6.32
N GLU A 29 6.24 3.06 6.23
CA GLU A 29 5.52 2.75 4.99
C GLU A 29 5.16 4.01 4.20
N LEU A 30 5.20 3.91 2.87
CA LEU A 30 4.65 4.94 1.98
C LEU A 30 3.13 4.92 2.01
N ARG A 31 2.54 5.64 2.96
CA ARG A 31 1.09 5.85 3.07
C ARG A 31 0.75 6.96 4.07
N TYR A 32 -0.51 7.35 4.07
CA TYR A 32 -1.10 8.10 5.17
C TYR A 32 -1.44 7.20 6.37
N PRO A 33 -1.47 7.74 7.60
CA PRO A 33 -1.86 7.01 8.81
C PRO A 33 -3.40 6.84 8.92
N SER A 34 -4.06 6.30 7.90
CA SER A 34 -5.53 6.28 7.78
C SER A 34 -6.26 5.26 8.66
N TYR A 35 -5.54 4.30 9.25
CA TYR A 35 -6.09 3.22 10.08
C TYR A 35 -5.41 3.11 11.46
N ALA A 36 -5.30 4.25 12.15
CA ALA A 36 -4.57 4.33 13.41
C ALA A 36 -5.38 3.76 14.59
N ALA A 37 -4.95 2.63 15.16
CA ALA A 37 -5.65 1.96 16.27
C ALA A 37 -5.78 2.84 17.53
N ASN A 38 -4.78 3.69 17.79
CA ASN A 38 -4.82 4.67 18.89
C ASN A 38 -5.89 5.76 18.71
N HIS A 39 -6.43 5.93 17.50
CA HIS A 39 -7.56 6.82 17.21
C HIS A 39 -8.90 6.07 17.12
N GLY A 40 -8.94 4.80 17.57
CA GLY A 40 -10.17 4.01 17.65
C GLY A 40 -10.55 3.28 16.36
N TRP A 41 -9.68 3.27 15.35
CA TRP A 41 -9.85 2.42 14.17
C TRP A 41 -9.80 0.94 14.55
N LYS A 42 -10.68 0.14 13.96
CA LYS A 42 -10.76 -1.31 14.09
C LYS A 42 -10.90 -1.93 12.71
N TYR A 43 -10.24 -3.05 12.49
CA TYR A 43 -10.42 -3.83 11.27
C TYR A 43 -11.87 -4.34 11.16
N PRO A 44 -12.50 -4.31 9.97
CA PRO A 44 -12.00 -3.85 8.68
C PRO A 44 -12.44 -2.42 8.32
N GLY A 45 -12.50 -1.45 9.22
CA GLY A 45 -12.97 -0.09 8.91
C GLY A 45 -12.27 0.59 7.72
N ILE A 46 -13.00 1.42 6.96
CA ILE A 46 -12.45 2.12 5.77
C ILE A 46 -11.31 3.11 6.06
N GLY A 47 -11.14 3.53 7.32
CA GLY A 47 -10.19 4.56 7.70
C GLY A 47 -10.68 5.99 7.40
N GLU A 48 -9.78 6.97 7.51
CA GLU A 48 -10.10 8.38 7.20
C GLU A 48 -8.97 9.05 6.42
N PHE A 49 -9.32 10.01 5.56
CA PHE A 49 -8.35 10.88 4.90
C PHE A 49 -7.53 11.68 5.92
N GLN A 50 -6.22 11.76 5.76
CA GLN A 50 -5.30 12.39 6.71
C GLN A 50 -4.69 13.68 6.13
N CYS A 51 -5.56 14.61 5.75
CA CYS A 51 -5.16 15.85 5.06
C CYS A 51 -5.69 17.15 5.71
N TYR A 52 -6.02 17.09 7.00
CA TYR A 52 -6.65 18.20 7.73
C TYR A 52 -5.66 19.19 8.33
N ASP A 53 -4.34 18.95 8.24
CA ASP A 53 -3.37 19.92 8.71
C ASP A 53 -3.34 21.17 7.81
N ARG A 54 -2.93 22.29 8.40
CA ARG A 54 -2.93 23.60 7.72
C ARG A 54 -2.12 23.64 6.42
N TYR A 55 -1.09 22.81 6.27
CA TYR A 55 -0.22 22.81 5.09
C TYR A 55 -0.88 22.05 3.95
N LEU A 56 -1.44 20.88 4.21
CA LEU A 56 -2.18 20.12 3.21
C LEU A 56 -3.46 20.84 2.79
N GLN A 57 -4.19 21.45 3.72
CA GLN A 57 -5.36 22.28 3.37
C GLN A 57 -5.00 23.47 2.47
N LYS A 58 -3.88 24.14 2.74
CA LYS A 58 -3.38 25.23 1.87
C LYS A 58 -2.94 24.71 0.51
N ASN A 59 -2.33 23.52 0.45
CA ASN A 59 -1.95 22.87 -0.80
C ASN A 59 -3.18 22.48 -1.64
N LEU A 60 -4.20 21.87 -1.02
CA LEU A 60 -5.47 21.52 -1.64
C LEU A 60 -6.17 22.75 -2.22
N ARG A 61 -6.24 23.83 -1.45
CA ARG A 61 -6.84 25.10 -1.90
C ARG A 61 -6.18 25.62 -3.18
N ARG A 62 -4.85 25.64 -3.22
CA ARG A 62 -4.10 26.04 -4.42
C ARG A 62 -4.37 25.11 -5.61
N ALA A 63 -4.43 23.80 -5.38
CA ALA A 63 -4.72 22.83 -6.43
C ALA A 63 -6.14 23.00 -7.00
N ALA A 64 -7.11 23.35 -6.14
CA ALA A 64 -8.50 23.61 -6.52
C ALA A 64 -8.63 24.93 -7.30
N GLU A 65 -7.99 25.99 -6.83
CA GLU A 65 -7.93 27.30 -7.51
C GLU A 65 -7.27 27.20 -8.89
N ALA A 66 -6.18 26.44 -9.01
CA ALA A 66 -5.48 26.23 -10.28
C ALA A 66 -6.35 25.51 -11.34
N ARG A 67 -7.38 24.77 -10.92
CA ARG A 67 -8.38 24.15 -11.80
C ARG A 67 -9.63 24.99 -12.00
N GLY A 68 -9.70 26.20 -11.43
CA GLY A 68 -10.89 27.07 -11.51
C GLY A 68 -12.05 26.60 -10.63
N HIS A 69 -11.82 25.68 -9.69
CA HIS A 69 -12.85 25.09 -8.84
C HIS A 69 -12.57 25.35 -7.35
N ALA A 70 -12.56 26.61 -6.92
CA ALA A 70 -12.27 26.97 -5.52
C ALA A 70 -13.17 26.25 -4.48
N MET A 71 -14.40 25.87 -4.86
CA MET A 71 -15.31 25.09 -4.02
C MET A 71 -14.82 23.66 -3.71
N TRP A 72 -13.88 23.13 -4.49
CA TRP A 72 -13.24 21.82 -4.27
C TRP A 72 -12.09 21.87 -3.24
N ALA A 73 -11.81 23.03 -2.65
CA ALA A 73 -10.75 23.24 -1.66
C ALA A 73 -11.06 22.66 -0.27
N LYS A 74 -11.66 21.47 -0.19
CA LYS A 74 -12.02 20.77 1.05
C LYS A 74 -11.91 19.26 0.87
N SER A 75 -11.81 18.53 1.98
CA SER A 75 -11.96 17.08 1.99
C SER A 75 -13.44 16.69 1.85
N PRO A 76 -13.76 15.48 1.36
CA PRO A 76 -15.15 15.02 1.26
C PRO A 76 -15.81 14.98 2.64
N ASP A 77 -17.00 15.55 2.75
CA ASP A 77 -17.80 15.63 3.99
C ASP A 77 -18.69 14.40 4.20
N ASN A 78 -18.85 13.55 3.17
CA ASN A 78 -19.64 12.33 3.16
C ASN A 78 -18.79 11.04 3.13
N ALA A 79 -17.51 11.13 3.49
CA ALA A 79 -16.57 9.99 3.54
C ALA A 79 -16.77 9.05 4.74
N GLY A 80 -17.69 9.36 5.66
CA GLY A 80 -17.88 8.58 6.88
C GLY A 80 -16.76 8.83 7.89
N HIS A 81 -16.43 7.80 8.68
CA HIS A 81 -15.44 7.83 9.74
C HIS A 81 -14.63 6.52 9.76
N TYR A 82 -13.59 6.43 10.60
CA TYR A 82 -12.62 5.31 10.63
C TYR A 82 -13.23 3.90 10.48
N ASN A 83 -14.34 3.65 11.16
CA ASN A 83 -14.97 2.32 11.25
C ASN A 83 -16.22 2.16 10.38
N SER A 84 -16.48 3.11 9.47
CA SER A 84 -17.55 2.97 8.49
C SER A 84 -17.26 1.83 7.52
N GLU A 85 -18.31 1.30 6.91
CA GLU A 85 -18.24 0.42 5.74
C GLU A 85 -18.45 1.27 4.46
N PRO A 86 -17.87 0.89 3.30
CA PRO A 86 -17.97 1.69 2.08
C PRO A 86 -19.41 2.03 1.71
N ASN A 87 -20.30 1.02 1.74
CA ASN A 87 -21.70 1.14 1.36
C ASN A 87 -22.54 2.03 2.31
N ASN A 88 -22.04 2.31 3.51
CA ASN A 88 -22.69 3.19 4.48
C ASN A 88 -22.23 4.65 4.37
N THR A 89 -21.46 4.99 3.34
CA THR A 89 -20.96 6.36 3.10
C THR A 89 -21.46 6.88 1.76
N GLY A 90 -21.69 8.19 1.65
CA GLY A 90 -22.03 8.80 0.37
C GLY A 90 -20.84 8.87 -0.60
N PHE A 91 -19.62 8.87 -0.06
CA PHE A 91 -18.42 8.97 -0.88
C PHE A 91 -17.99 7.64 -1.48
N PHE A 92 -17.96 6.56 -0.70
CA PHE A 92 -17.35 5.27 -1.09
C PHE A 92 -18.34 4.18 -1.51
N CYS A 93 -19.65 4.41 -1.40
CA CYS A 93 -20.64 3.44 -1.86
C CYS A 93 -20.56 3.23 -3.39
N ASP A 94 -21.18 2.16 -3.88
CA ASP A 94 -21.27 1.92 -5.32
C ASP A 94 -21.97 3.09 -6.03
N GLY A 95 -21.30 3.68 -7.02
CA GLY A 95 -21.77 4.90 -7.70
C GLY A 95 -21.63 6.20 -6.87
N GLY A 96 -20.92 6.16 -5.74
CA GLY A 96 -20.71 7.29 -4.84
C GLY A 96 -19.74 8.35 -5.39
N ASP A 97 -19.53 9.39 -4.58
CA ASP A 97 -18.82 10.60 -5.01
C ASP A 97 -17.34 10.37 -5.34
N TYR A 98 -16.72 9.25 -4.94
CA TYR A 98 -15.34 8.91 -5.28
C TYR A 98 -15.07 8.93 -6.80
N ASP A 99 -16.09 8.60 -7.62
CA ASP A 99 -16.02 8.56 -9.07
C ASP A 99 -16.57 9.82 -9.76
N SER A 100 -17.05 10.80 -8.97
CA SER A 100 -17.49 12.12 -9.45
C SER A 100 -16.30 12.99 -9.91
N TYR A 101 -16.57 14.11 -10.61
CA TYR A 101 -15.52 15.07 -10.97
C TYR A 101 -14.72 15.58 -9.77
N TYR A 102 -15.42 15.87 -8.66
CA TYR A 102 -14.79 16.29 -7.42
C TYR A 102 -14.00 15.15 -6.77
N GLY A 103 -14.57 13.94 -6.69
CA GLY A 103 -13.90 12.77 -6.11
C GLY A 103 -12.60 12.43 -6.84
N ARG A 104 -12.64 12.35 -8.17
CA ARG A 104 -11.44 12.11 -8.99
C ARG A 104 -10.40 13.22 -8.79
N PHE A 105 -10.83 14.48 -8.71
CA PHE A 105 -9.94 15.59 -8.41
C PHE A 105 -9.24 15.41 -7.06
N PHE A 106 -10.02 15.18 -6.00
CA PHE A 106 -9.53 15.08 -4.63
C PHE A 106 -8.61 13.87 -4.46
N LEU A 107 -9.02 12.69 -4.94
CA LEU A 107 -8.23 11.47 -4.86
C LEU A 107 -6.93 11.55 -5.67
N ASN A 108 -6.97 12.17 -6.86
CA ASN A 108 -5.76 12.42 -7.64
C ASN A 108 -4.82 13.38 -6.91
N TRP A 109 -5.33 14.45 -6.32
CA TRP A 109 -4.53 15.37 -5.52
C TRP A 109 -3.90 14.65 -4.32
N TYR A 110 -4.69 13.91 -3.55
CA TYR A 110 -4.25 13.23 -2.33
C TYR A 110 -3.17 12.19 -2.62
N ALA A 111 -3.36 11.35 -3.66
CA ALA A 111 -2.34 10.41 -4.11
C ALA A 111 -1.09 11.11 -4.67
N GLN A 112 -1.24 12.19 -5.43
CA GLN A 112 -0.10 12.92 -6.00
C GLN A 112 0.79 13.52 -4.90
N VAL A 113 0.21 14.04 -3.83
CA VAL A 113 0.97 14.57 -2.69
C VAL A 113 1.86 13.47 -2.06
N LEU A 114 1.35 12.24 -1.95
CA LEU A 114 2.10 11.09 -1.44
C LEU A 114 3.23 10.68 -2.41
N LEU A 115 2.96 10.66 -3.71
CA LEU A 115 3.97 10.38 -4.74
C LEU A 115 5.09 11.43 -4.76
N ASP A 116 4.73 12.71 -4.67
CA ASP A 116 5.69 13.82 -4.63
C ASP A 116 6.53 13.77 -3.35
N HIS A 117 5.95 13.30 -2.22
CA HIS A 117 6.69 13.05 -1.00
C HIS A 117 7.75 11.96 -1.21
N ALA A 118 7.36 10.80 -1.76
CA ALA A 118 8.30 9.73 -2.07
C ALA A 118 9.41 10.20 -3.01
N ASP A 119 9.07 10.92 -4.08
CA ASP A 119 10.04 11.41 -5.07
C ASP A 119 11.12 12.29 -4.42
N ARG A 120 10.72 13.23 -3.56
CA ARG A 120 11.66 14.14 -2.87
C ARG A 120 12.55 13.41 -1.87
N VAL A 121 11.99 12.52 -1.06
CA VAL A 121 12.77 11.81 -0.03
C VAL A 121 13.73 10.82 -0.69
N LEU A 122 13.29 10.09 -1.72
CA LEU A 122 14.14 9.13 -2.43
C LEU A 122 15.26 9.81 -3.21
N MET A 123 15.01 10.98 -3.79
CA MET A 123 16.07 11.79 -4.39
C MET A 123 17.18 12.08 -3.36
N LEU A 124 16.81 12.51 -2.14
CA LEU A 124 17.78 12.79 -1.08
C LEU A 124 18.47 11.52 -0.56
N ALA A 125 17.74 10.41 -0.47
CA ALA A 125 18.30 9.12 -0.08
C ALA A 125 19.32 8.62 -1.10
N ARG A 126 19.03 8.77 -2.40
CA ARG A 126 19.93 8.41 -3.48
C ARG A 126 21.23 9.20 -3.46
N LEU A 127 21.15 10.50 -3.17
CA LEU A 127 22.33 11.34 -2.99
C LEU A 127 23.14 10.98 -1.73
N ALA A 128 22.51 10.43 -0.69
CA ALA A 128 23.18 10.07 0.56
C ALA A 128 23.78 8.65 0.54
N PHE A 129 23.23 7.75 -0.27
CA PHE A 129 23.60 6.33 -0.36
C PHE A 129 23.97 5.96 -1.79
N GLU A 130 24.78 6.79 -2.43
CA GLU A 130 25.28 6.53 -3.78
C GLU A 130 26.02 5.18 -3.79
N GLY A 131 25.72 4.34 -4.79
CA GLY A 131 26.26 2.98 -4.90
C GLY A 131 25.53 1.90 -4.10
N SER A 132 24.75 2.24 -3.06
CA SER A 132 24.02 1.26 -2.23
C SER A 132 22.60 0.99 -2.73
N ALA A 133 22.06 -0.20 -2.46
CA ALA A 133 20.63 -0.47 -2.71
C ALA A 133 19.74 0.31 -1.72
N ILE A 134 18.58 0.78 -2.17
CA ILE A 134 17.56 1.35 -1.28
C ILE A 134 16.22 0.69 -1.60
N ALA A 135 15.40 0.52 -0.58
CA ALA A 135 14.06 -0.02 -0.69
C ALA A 135 13.04 0.93 -0.08
N VAL A 136 11.78 0.75 -0.48
CA VAL A 136 10.62 1.42 0.10
C VAL A 136 9.59 0.39 0.48
N LYS A 137 9.06 0.53 1.69
CA LYS A 137 7.96 -0.30 2.16
C LYS A 137 6.61 0.27 1.72
N VAL A 138 5.78 -0.56 1.10
CA VAL A 138 4.40 -0.21 0.71
C VAL A 138 3.42 -1.18 1.37
N SER A 139 2.39 -0.64 2.00
CA SER A 139 1.43 -1.41 2.78
C SER A 139 0.45 -2.18 1.89
N GLY A 140 0.24 -3.46 2.18
CA GLY A 140 -0.80 -4.30 1.61
C GLY A 140 -2.18 -4.04 2.25
N ILE A 141 -2.91 -3.07 1.73
CA ILE A 141 -4.25 -2.74 2.20
C ILE A 141 -5.28 -3.58 1.45
N HIS A 142 -5.57 -4.73 2.02
CA HIS A 142 -6.28 -5.82 1.34
C HIS A 142 -7.78 -5.87 1.64
N TRP A 143 -8.25 -5.22 2.70
CA TRP A 143 -9.68 -5.12 3.02
C TRP A 143 -10.36 -4.07 2.14
N TRP A 144 -11.64 -4.30 1.85
CA TRP A 144 -12.45 -3.61 0.83
C TRP A 144 -11.94 -3.68 -0.61
N TYR A 145 -10.90 -4.46 -0.89
CA TYR A 145 -10.34 -4.61 -2.24
C TYR A 145 -11.36 -5.18 -3.24
N LYS A 146 -12.35 -5.96 -2.79
CA LYS A 146 -13.42 -6.48 -3.66
C LYS A 146 -14.59 -5.50 -3.86
N THR A 147 -14.54 -4.29 -3.31
CA THR A 147 -15.55 -3.23 -3.56
C THR A 147 -15.13 -2.37 -4.75
N ALA A 148 -16.04 -1.65 -5.40
CA ALA A 148 -15.67 -0.80 -6.54
C ALA A 148 -14.76 0.38 -6.13
N SER A 149 -14.97 0.92 -4.93
CA SER A 149 -14.24 2.10 -4.45
C SER A 149 -12.86 1.78 -3.87
N HIS A 150 -12.61 0.55 -3.41
CA HIS A 150 -11.36 0.20 -2.71
C HIS A 150 -11.08 1.17 -1.53
N ALA A 151 -12.12 1.47 -0.74
CA ALA A 151 -12.14 2.60 0.19
C ALA A 151 -10.90 2.73 1.12
N ALA A 152 -10.40 1.60 1.65
CA ALA A 152 -9.23 1.63 2.53
C ALA A 152 -7.93 1.99 1.80
N GLU A 153 -7.77 1.57 0.54
CA GLU A 153 -6.64 2.00 -0.30
C GLU A 153 -6.71 3.50 -0.57
N LEU A 154 -7.91 4.01 -0.88
CA LEU A 154 -8.14 5.43 -1.14
C LEU A 154 -7.79 6.30 0.07
N THR A 155 -8.24 5.95 1.28
CA THR A 155 -7.94 6.73 2.50
C THR A 155 -6.46 6.70 2.85
N ALA A 156 -5.76 5.61 2.55
CA ALA A 156 -4.32 5.48 2.74
C ALA A 156 -3.46 6.20 1.69
N GLY A 157 -4.07 6.70 0.61
CA GLY A 157 -3.42 7.46 -0.45
C GLY A 157 -3.13 6.68 -1.72
N PHE A 158 -3.52 5.41 -1.80
CA PHE A 158 -3.44 4.60 -3.01
C PHE A 158 -4.71 4.81 -3.83
N TYR A 159 -4.64 5.67 -4.84
CA TYR A 159 -5.81 5.94 -5.68
C TYR A 159 -6.03 4.78 -6.69
N ASN A 160 -6.53 3.65 -6.18
CA ASN A 160 -6.66 2.36 -6.84
C ASN A 160 -8.12 1.83 -6.87
N PRO A 161 -9.13 2.59 -7.34
CA PRO A 161 -10.46 2.02 -7.53
C PRO A 161 -10.42 0.93 -8.63
N CYS A 162 -11.48 0.13 -8.74
CA CYS A 162 -11.49 -1.05 -9.62
C CYS A 162 -11.21 -0.75 -11.12
N ASN A 163 -11.39 0.50 -11.55
CA ASN A 163 -11.17 0.96 -12.92
C ASN A 163 -9.82 1.69 -13.14
N ARG A 164 -8.92 1.72 -12.16
CA ARG A 164 -7.64 2.45 -12.24
C ARG A 164 -6.55 1.76 -11.42
N ASP A 165 -5.38 1.60 -12.03
CA ASP A 165 -4.17 1.12 -11.35
C ASP A 165 -3.49 2.24 -10.53
N GLY A 166 -3.63 2.17 -9.21
CA GLY A 166 -3.02 3.11 -8.25
C GLY A 166 -1.57 2.78 -7.87
N TYR A 167 -1.08 1.57 -8.18
CA TYR A 167 0.27 1.12 -7.85
C TYR A 167 1.28 1.43 -8.97
N ALA A 168 0.84 1.56 -10.22
CA ALA A 168 1.72 1.95 -11.33
C ALA A 168 2.48 3.26 -11.13
N PRO A 169 1.84 4.36 -10.69
CA PRO A 169 2.56 5.60 -10.43
C PRO A 169 3.60 5.46 -9.31
N ILE A 170 3.32 4.65 -8.29
CA ILE A 170 4.26 4.35 -7.20
C ILE A 170 5.48 3.63 -7.78
N ALA A 171 5.27 2.56 -8.54
CA ALA A 171 6.34 1.81 -9.19
C ALA A 171 7.18 2.68 -10.13
N GLN A 172 6.58 3.66 -10.82
CA GLN A 172 7.31 4.62 -11.65
C GLN A 172 8.23 5.53 -10.83
N VAL A 173 7.77 6.06 -9.69
CA VAL A 173 8.60 6.86 -8.78
C VAL A 173 9.75 6.01 -8.21
N LEU A 174 9.48 4.77 -7.78
CA LEU A 174 10.54 3.88 -7.28
C LEU A 174 11.56 3.56 -8.36
N LYS A 175 11.10 3.27 -9.59
CA LYS A 175 11.97 3.01 -10.75
C LYS A 175 12.84 4.21 -11.08
N LYS A 176 12.29 5.43 -11.05
CA LYS A 176 13.04 6.69 -11.28
C LYS A 176 14.25 6.80 -10.35
N HIS A 177 14.13 6.32 -9.11
CA HIS A 177 15.19 6.35 -8.10
C HIS A 177 15.94 5.02 -7.96
N GLY A 178 15.68 4.01 -8.79
CA GLY A 178 16.26 2.67 -8.62
C GLY A 178 16.03 2.10 -7.22
N ALA A 179 14.86 2.34 -6.64
CA ALA A 179 14.46 1.80 -5.34
C ALA A 179 13.74 0.45 -5.51
N ALA A 180 14.00 -0.49 -4.62
CA ALA A 180 13.25 -1.73 -4.51
C ALA A 180 11.89 -1.48 -3.83
N LEU A 181 10.91 -2.35 -4.13
CA LEU A 181 9.61 -2.35 -3.47
C LEU A 181 9.56 -3.50 -2.46
N ASN A 182 9.34 -3.16 -1.19
CA ASN A 182 8.98 -4.11 -0.13
C ASN A 182 7.49 -4.01 0.16
N PHE A 183 6.69 -4.79 -0.55
CA PHE A 183 5.26 -4.94 -0.32
C PHE A 183 4.95 -5.85 0.88
N THR A 184 4.01 -5.48 1.75
CA THR A 184 3.56 -6.34 2.86
C THR A 184 2.41 -7.27 2.45
N CYS A 185 1.96 -8.16 3.35
CA CYS A 185 0.85 -9.11 3.12
C CYS A 185 1.15 -10.25 2.13
N VAL A 186 2.44 -10.53 1.91
CA VAL A 186 2.91 -11.67 1.09
C VAL A 186 2.65 -13.03 1.74
N GLU A 187 2.14 -13.07 2.97
CA GLU A 187 1.80 -14.27 3.72
C GLU A 187 0.30 -14.56 3.75
N LEU A 188 -0.54 -13.55 3.53
CA LEU A 188 -2.00 -13.66 3.72
C LEU A 188 -2.67 -14.36 2.53
N ARG A 189 -3.61 -15.25 2.82
CA ARG A 189 -4.45 -15.95 1.83
C ARG A 189 -5.85 -15.36 1.81
N THR A 190 -6.40 -15.20 0.62
CA THR A 190 -7.76 -14.66 0.44
C THR A 190 -8.81 -15.59 1.05
N MET A 191 -8.60 -16.91 0.98
CA MET A 191 -9.50 -17.90 1.60
C MET A 191 -9.54 -17.76 3.13
N ASP A 192 -8.37 -17.71 3.79
CA ASP A 192 -8.29 -17.56 5.24
C ASP A 192 -8.99 -16.27 5.71
N GLN A 193 -8.83 -15.16 4.97
CA GLN A 193 -9.53 -13.92 5.29
C GLN A 193 -11.04 -14.03 5.11
N HIS A 194 -11.51 -14.78 4.11
CA HIS A 194 -12.94 -15.00 3.91
C HIS A 194 -13.56 -15.90 4.98
N GLU A 195 -12.80 -16.84 5.54
CA GLU A 195 -13.26 -17.67 6.66
C GLU A 195 -13.36 -16.89 7.96
N VAL A 196 -12.42 -15.98 8.23
CA VAL A 196 -12.34 -15.26 9.52
C VAL A 196 -13.11 -13.93 9.50
N TYR A 197 -13.07 -13.19 8.38
CA TYR A 197 -13.68 -11.86 8.22
C TYR A 197 -14.34 -11.71 6.83
N PRO A 198 -15.40 -12.47 6.52
CA PRO A 198 -16.08 -12.39 5.22
C PRO A 198 -16.56 -10.97 4.88
N GLU A 199 -16.96 -10.20 5.88
CA GLU A 199 -17.41 -8.81 5.78
C GLU A 199 -16.33 -7.84 5.31
N ALA A 200 -15.05 -8.19 5.48
CA ALA A 200 -13.93 -7.32 5.09
C ALA A 200 -13.75 -7.23 3.57
N LEU A 201 -14.42 -8.09 2.79
CA LEU A 201 -14.34 -8.13 1.32
C LEU A 201 -12.89 -8.10 0.83
N ALA A 202 -12.02 -8.84 1.53
CA ALA A 202 -10.58 -8.78 1.33
C ALA A 202 -10.09 -9.62 0.15
N ASP A 203 -9.02 -9.18 -0.51
CA ASP A 203 -8.29 -9.97 -1.52
C ASP A 203 -6.77 -9.71 -1.49
N PRO A 204 -6.06 -10.19 -0.45
CA PRO A 204 -4.61 -10.02 -0.36
C PRO A 204 -3.85 -10.65 -1.55
N GLU A 205 -4.35 -11.74 -2.13
CA GLU A 205 -3.70 -12.38 -3.28
C GLU A 205 -3.86 -11.55 -4.57
N GLY A 206 -5.05 -10.99 -4.82
CA GLY A 206 -5.27 -10.05 -5.92
C GLY A 206 -4.41 -8.79 -5.78
N LEU A 207 -4.30 -8.27 -4.56
CA LEU A 207 -3.49 -7.10 -4.26
C LEU A 207 -1.99 -7.34 -4.49
N VAL A 208 -1.44 -8.44 -3.96
CA VAL A 208 -0.02 -8.79 -4.16
C VAL A 208 0.29 -8.99 -5.64
N TRP A 209 -0.63 -9.59 -6.40
CA TRP A 209 -0.49 -9.74 -7.84
C TRP A 209 -0.34 -8.38 -8.53
N GLN A 210 -1.27 -7.44 -8.28
CA GLN A 210 -1.22 -6.10 -8.87
C GLN A 210 0.06 -5.35 -8.51
N GLY A 211 0.45 -5.34 -7.23
CA GLY A 211 1.66 -4.67 -6.76
C GLY A 211 2.94 -5.27 -7.37
N ALA A 212 3.05 -6.60 -7.42
CA ALA A 212 4.24 -7.29 -7.91
C ALA A 212 4.41 -7.16 -9.44
N GLU A 213 3.34 -7.27 -10.23
CA GLU A 213 3.40 -7.12 -11.69
C GLU A 213 3.89 -5.74 -12.13
N ARG A 214 3.61 -4.70 -11.33
CA ARG A 214 3.99 -3.33 -11.69
C ARG A 214 5.45 -2.98 -11.39
N CYS A 215 6.09 -3.76 -10.52
CA CYS A 215 7.50 -3.61 -10.16
C CYS A 215 8.46 -4.45 -11.02
N VAL A 216 8.05 -4.92 -12.21
CA VAL A 216 8.87 -5.72 -13.15
C VAL A 216 10.18 -5.03 -13.58
N GLY A 217 10.35 -3.72 -13.32
CA GLY A 217 11.62 -2.98 -13.51
C GLY A 217 12.37 -2.57 -12.24
N CYS A 218 11.85 -2.83 -11.04
CA CYS A 218 12.53 -2.55 -9.76
C CYS A 218 13.35 -3.78 -9.35
N ARG A 219 14.51 -3.60 -8.69
CA ARG A 219 15.28 -4.73 -8.14
C ARG A 219 14.39 -5.45 -7.13
N ASP A 220 14.26 -6.76 -7.28
CA ASP A 220 13.48 -7.63 -6.41
C ASP A 220 14.36 -8.05 -5.23
N THR A 221 13.92 -7.76 -4.01
CA THR A 221 14.65 -8.10 -2.78
C THR A 221 13.88 -9.02 -1.85
N SER A 222 12.64 -9.43 -2.17
CA SER A 222 11.78 -10.14 -1.21
C SER A 222 10.90 -11.28 -1.77
N GLY A 223 11.16 -11.79 -2.98
CA GLY A 223 10.48 -12.97 -3.52
C GLY A 223 9.03 -12.73 -3.97
N GLN A 224 8.66 -11.47 -4.16
CA GLN A 224 7.29 -11.05 -4.50
C GLN A 224 6.90 -11.48 -5.91
N ARG A 225 7.85 -11.47 -6.84
CA ARG A 225 7.64 -11.95 -8.21
C ARG A 225 7.38 -13.45 -8.27
N GLU A 226 8.04 -14.23 -7.42
CA GLU A 226 7.81 -15.69 -7.35
C GLU A 226 6.42 -16.00 -6.80
N ARG A 227 5.98 -15.31 -5.74
CA ARG A 227 4.61 -15.49 -5.23
C ARG A 227 3.56 -15.03 -6.24
N ALA A 228 3.78 -13.91 -6.91
CA ALA A 228 2.92 -13.47 -8.00
C ALA A 228 2.87 -14.56 -9.09
N ALA A 229 4.01 -15.03 -9.58
CA ALA A 229 4.08 -16.09 -10.60
C ALA A 229 3.37 -17.38 -10.16
N MET A 230 3.45 -17.75 -8.88
CA MET A 230 2.70 -18.89 -8.33
C MET A 230 1.20 -18.64 -8.25
N LEU A 231 0.76 -17.44 -7.86
CA LEU A 231 -0.66 -17.07 -7.90
C LEU A 231 -1.21 -17.10 -9.33
N ARG A 232 -0.41 -16.68 -10.32
CA ARG A 232 -0.72 -16.82 -11.75
C ARG A 232 -0.93 -18.28 -12.14
N GLN A 233 0.00 -19.15 -11.77
CA GLN A 233 -0.09 -20.59 -12.06
C GLN A 233 -1.28 -21.22 -11.34
N GLY A 234 -1.55 -20.86 -10.08
CA GLY A 234 -2.69 -21.34 -9.31
C GLY A 234 -4.04 -20.94 -9.90
N ARG A 235 -4.21 -19.69 -10.37
CA ARG A 235 -5.44 -19.26 -11.07
C ARG A 235 -5.60 -19.93 -12.42
N LEU A 236 -4.51 -20.04 -13.21
CA LEU A 236 -4.55 -20.77 -14.48
C LEU A 236 -4.95 -22.24 -14.27
N GLN A 237 -4.44 -22.89 -13.21
CA GLN A 237 -4.82 -24.26 -12.85
C GLN A 237 -6.27 -24.39 -12.35
N GLN A 238 -6.82 -23.37 -11.68
CA GLN A 238 -8.24 -23.33 -11.31
C GLN A 238 -9.15 -23.15 -12.54
N ASP A 239 -8.72 -22.37 -13.54
CA ASP A 239 -9.44 -22.19 -14.80
C ASP A 239 -9.31 -23.41 -15.75
N THR A 240 -8.20 -24.17 -15.69
CA THR A 240 -7.96 -25.35 -16.55
C THR A 240 -8.28 -26.69 -15.91
N GLY A 241 -8.58 -26.75 -14.60
CA GLY A 241 -8.98 -27.96 -13.89
C GLY A 241 -7.86 -28.95 -13.57
N GLU A 242 -6.59 -28.62 -13.85
CA GLU A 242 -5.45 -29.50 -13.59
C GLU A 242 -4.66 -29.05 -12.34
N ARG A 243 -4.72 -29.84 -11.25
CA ARG A 243 -3.88 -29.64 -10.06
C ARG A 243 -2.55 -30.37 -10.23
N GLN A 244 -1.44 -29.64 -10.38
CA GLN A 244 -0.09 -30.18 -10.15
C GLN A 244 0.48 -29.64 -8.83
N ALA A 245 1.10 -30.53 -8.06
CA ALA A 245 1.70 -30.20 -6.77
C ALA A 245 2.92 -29.28 -6.97
N ALA A 246 2.79 -28.00 -6.59
CA ALA A 246 3.89 -27.05 -6.63
C ALA A 246 4.88 -27.33 -5.48
N GLU A 247 6.16 -27.47 -5.81
CA GLU A 247 7.25 -27.60 -4.84
C GLU A 247 7.39 -26.35 -3.94
N ARG A 248 7.85 -26.54 -2.70
CA ARG A 248 8.10 -25.45 -1.74
C ARG A 248 9.32 -24.62 -2.18
N PRO A 249 9.21 -23.30 -2.39
CA PRO A 249 10.31 -22.48 -2.91
C PRO A 249 11.39 -22.19 -1.85
N ARG A 250 12.60 -21.94 -2.35
CA ARG A 250 13.75 -21.41 -1.60
C ARG A 250 13.74 -19.89 -1.67
N TRP A 251 13.48 -19.26 -0.53
CA TRP A 251 13.33 -17.81 -0.40
C TRP A 251 14.67 -17.05 -0.52
N ALA A 252 14.76 -16.11 -1.46
CA ALA A 252 15.75 -15.04 -1.40
C ALA A 252 15.23 -13.98 -0.41
N ALA A 253 15.70 -14.09 0.85
CA ALA A 253 15.48 -13.16 1.95
C ALA A 253 14.02 -12.66 2.14
N LEU A 254 13.21 -13.43 2.86
CA LEU A 254 11.99 -12.91 3.48
C LEU A 254 12.39 -12.01 4.65
N VAL A 255 12.28 -10.68 4.52
CA VAL A 255 12.28 -9.81 5.71
C VAL A 255 11.00 -10.09 6.46
N ARG A 256 11.09 -10.87 7.53
CA ARG A 256 9.95 -11.22 8.37
C ARG A 256 9.52 -9.98 9.14
N VAL A 257 8.62 -9.19 8.55
CA VAL A 257 8.00 -8.05 9.22
C VAL A 257 7.14 -8.61 10.34
N HIS A 258 7.47 -8.26 11.59
CA HIS A 258 6.58 -8.49 12.72
C HIS A 258 5.40 -7.51 12.56
N LEU A 259 4.25 -7.97 12.03
CA LEU A 259 3.03 -7.15 12.09
C LEU A 259 2.65 -6.97 13.58
N PRO A 260 2.07 -5.84 13.96
CA PRO A 260 1.48 -5.69 15.29
C PRO A 260 0.44 -6.79 15.55
N GLU A 261 0.38 -7.32 16.77
CA GLU A 261 -0.57 -8.39 17.19
C GLU A 261 -2.03 -8.13 16.76
N ALA A 262 -2.43 -6.85 16.70
CA ALA A 262 -3.77 -6.43 16.26
C ALA A 262 -4.10 -6.80 14.80
N LEU A 263 -3.09 -7.12 13.98
CA LEU A 263 -3.22 -7.62 12.60
C LEU A 263 -2.76 -9.09 12.47
N GLN A 264 -2.36 -9.74 13.57
CA GLN A 264 -1.81 -11.10 13.60
C GLN A 264 -2.61 -12.10 14.46
N HIS A 265 -3.88 -11.86 14.79
CA HIS A 265 -4.57 -12.77 15.70
C HIS A 265 -4.55 -14.24 15.21
N PRO A 266 -4.27 -15.21 16.10
CA PRO A 266 -3.51 -16.38 15.72
C PRO A 266 -4.40 -17.56 15.31
N LEU A 267 -3.92 -18.30 14.31
CA LEU A 267 -4.20 -19.71 14.11
C LEU A 267 -3.76 -20.49 15.37
N ARG A 268 -4.60 -20.55 16.40
CA ARG A 268 -4.55 -21.62 17.40
C ARG A 268 -5.83 -22.42 17.27
N GLY A 269 -5.70 -23.58 16.62
CA GLY A 269 -6.73 -24.59 16.60
C GLY A 269 -7.19 -24.90 18.02
N THR A 270 -8.47 -24.67 18.26
CA THR A 270 -9.18 -25.31 19.35
C THR A 270 -9.24 -26.80 19.05
N GLN A 271 -8.53 -27.62 19.82
CA GLN A 271 -8.88 -29.03 19.93
C GLN A 271 -10.27 -29.11 20.59
N PRO A 272 -11.24 -29.82 20.01
CA PRO A 272 -12.50 -30.11 20.70
C PRO A 272 -12.29 -31.19 21.77
N PRO A 273 -13.20 -31.27 22.76
CA PRO A 273 -13.04 -32.06 24.00
C PRO A 273 -12.91 -33.57 23.79
#